data_AF-F3GQT2-F1
#
_entry.id   AF-F3GQT2-F1
#
_cell.length_a   1.000
_cell.length_b   1.000
_cell.length_c   1.000
_cell.angle_alpha   90.00
_cell.angle_beta   90.00
_cell.angle_gamma   90.00
#
_symmetry.space_group_name_H-M   'P 1'
#
loop_
_entity.id
_entity.type
_entity.pdbx_description
1 polymer ?
#
loop_
_entity_poly.entity_id
_entity_poly.type
_entity_poly.pdbx_seq_one_letter_code
_entity_poly.pdbx_strand_id
1 'polypeptide(L)' 'AGADSSLIAGYGSTQTSGSESSLTAGYGSTQTAREGSTLTAGYGSTG' A
#
# COMPACT_ATOMS: atom_id res chain seq x y z
N ALA A 1 -6.90 -4.11 3.72
CA ALA A 1 -7.58 -3.81 2.44
C ALA A 1 -8.20 -5.11 1.93
N GLY A 2 -9.46 -5.11 1.49
CA GLY A 2 -10.04 -6.23 0.73
C GLY A 2 -9.62 -6.16 -0.75
N ALA A 3 -10.02 -7.13 -1.57
CA ALA A 3 -9.83 -7.04 -3.02
C ALA A 3 -10.51 -5.77 -3.58
N ASP A 4 -9.96 -5.21 -4.65
CA ASP A 4 -10.51 -4.03 -5.35
C ASP A 4 -10.73 -2.80 -4.45
N SER A 5 -9.84 -2.57 -3.48
CA SER A 5 -9.97 -1.44 -2.55
C SER A 5 -8.86 -0.40 -2.72
N SER A 6 -9.18 0.86 -2.42
CA SER A 6 -8.20 1.94 -2.31
C SER A 6 -7.89 2.22 -0.85
N LEU A 7 -6.64 2.04 -0.43
CA LEU A 7 -6.19 2.38 0.93
C LEU A 7 -5.05 3.40 0.90
N ILE A 8 -5.11 4.34 1.84
CA ILE A 8 -4.03 5.28 2.14
C ILE A 8 -3.42 4.84 3.46
N ALA A 9 -2.14 4.47 3.42
CA ALA A 9 -1.40 4.13 4.62
C ALA A 9 -0.96 5.41 5.35
N GLY A 10 -1.13 5.45 6.66
CA GLY A 10 -0.62 6.55 7.50
C GLY A 10 0.91 6.54 7.59
N TYR A 11 1.49 7.56 8.22
CA TYR A 11 2.93 7.64 8.48
C TYR A 11 3.44 6.38 9.23
N GLY A 12 4.56 5.80 8.77
CA GLY A 12 5.18 4.64 9.41
C GLY A 12 4.28 3.40 9.48
N SER A 13 3.24 3.32 8.65
CA SER A 13 2.28 2.22 8.70
C SER A 13 2.81 0.99 7.96
N THR A 14 2.47 -0.19 8.45
CA THR A 14 2.68 -1.44 7.70
C THR A 14 1.35 -1.93 7.16
N GLN A 15 1.24 -2.10 5.85
CA GLN A 15 -0.05 -2.44 5.23
C GLN A 15 0.10 -3.39 4.04
N THR A 16 -0.81 -4.35 3.94
CA THR A 16 -0.87 -5.30 2.81
C THR A 16 -2.07 -4.96 1.94
N SER A 17 -1.81 -4.74 0.65
CA SER A 17 -2.84 -4.52 -0.35
C SER A 17 -3.64 -5.81 -0.58
N GLY A 18 -4.94 -5.69 -0.87
CA GLY A 18 -5.71 -6.82 -1.40
C GLY A 18 -5.32 -7.11 -2.85
N SER A 19 -5.85 -8.20 -3.42
CA SER A 19 -5.74 -8.42 -4.87
C SER A 19 -6.41 -7.28 -5.64
N GLU A 20 -5.86 -6.88 -6.78
CA GLU A 20 -6.44 -5.83 -7.66
C GLU A 20 -6.72 -4.49 -6.95
N SER A 21 -6.00 -4.23 -5.85
CA SER A 21 -6.22 -3.05 -5.00
C SER A 21 -5.25 -1.92 -5.33
N SER A 22 -5.59 -0.70 -4.94
CA SER A 22 -4.70 0.47 -5.08
C SER A 22 -4.25 0.95 -3.70
N LEU A 23 -2.93 0.97 -3.46
CA LEU A 23 -2.36 1.36 -2.17
C LEU A 23 -1.46 2.58 -2.33
N THR A 24 -1.70 3.62 -1.54
CA THR A 24 -0.79 4.77 -1.45
C THR A 24 -0.04 4.73 -0.13
N ALA A 25 1.29 4.63 -0.18
CA ALA A 25 2.13 4.59 1.00
C ALA A 25 2.32 5.98 1.58
N GLY A 26 2.01 6.14 2.88
CA GLY A 26 2.47 7.27 3.66
C GLY A 26 3.99 7.24 3.85
N TYR A 27 4.57 8.37 4.26
CA TYR A 27 6.03 8.47 4.47
C TYR A 27 6.56 7.42 5.45
N GLY A 28 7.71 6.82 5.14
CA GLY A 28 8.36 5.82 6.01
C GLY A 28 7.58 4.52 6.21
N SER A 29 6.60 4.23 5.35
CA SER A 29 5.72 3.07 5.51
C SER A 29 6.28 1.82 4.83
N THR A 30 5.83 0.63 5.25
CA THR A 30 6.19 -0.65 4.63
C THR A 30 4.96 -1.29 4.02
N GLN A 31 4.94 -1.56 2.70
CA GLN A 31 3.73 -2.05 2.04
C GLN A 31 3.90 -3.18 1.04
N THR A 32 3.10 -4.21 1.23
CA THR A 32 3.12 -5.39 0.37
C THR A 32 1.97 -5.38 -0.62
N ALA A 33 2.29 -5.33 -1.92
CA ALA A 33 1.36 -5.50 -3.03
C ALA A 33 0.98 -6.98 -3.22
N ARG A 34 -0.29 -7.28 -3.49
CA ARG A 34 -0.73 -8.59 -3.99
C ARG A 34 -0.93 -8.55 -5.51
N GLU A 35 -1.21 -9.70 -6.13
CA GLU A 35 -1.41 -9.80 -7.57
C GLU A 35 -2.45 -8.79 -8.09
N GLY A 36 -2.14 -8.15 -9.23
CA GLY A 36 -2.99 -7.14 -9.85
C GLY A 36 -3.07 -5.81 -9.10
N SER A 37 -2.45 -5.68 -7.93
CA SER A 37 -2.50 -4.45 -7.16
C SER A 37 -1.46 -3.41 -7.62
N THR A 38 -1.84 -2.13 -7.51
CA THR A 38 -0.98 -1.00 -7.82
C THR A 38 -0.54 -0.32 -6.53
N LEU A 39 0.78 -0.13 -6.36
CA LEU A 39 1.36 0.55 -5.22
C LEU A 39 1.97 1.88 -5.64
N THR A 40 1.55 2.96 -4.99
CA THR A 40 2.20 4.28 -5.06
C THR A 40 2.98 4.49 -3.78
N ALA A 41 4.31 4.31 -3.82
CA ALA A 41 5.16 4.48 -2.64
C ALA A 41 5.43 5.97 -2.35
N GLY A 42 5.10 6.43 -1.14
CA GLY A 42 5.56 7.70 -0.59
C GLY A 42 7.04 7.68 -0.24
N TYR A 43 7.61 8.85 0.01
CA TYR A 43 9.04 9.01 0.25
C TYR A 43 9.50 8.26 1.52
N GLY A 44 10.66 7.59 1.42
CA GLY A 44 11.19 6.74 2.50
C GLY A 44 10.40 5.45 2.78
N SER A 45 9.41 5.12 1.96
CA SER A 45 8.65 3.86 2.09
C SER A 45 9.39 2.68 1.48
N THR A 46 9.15 1.48 1.99
CA THR A 46 9.64 0.22 1.43
C THR A 46 8.48 -0.68 1.02
N GLY A 47 8.71 -1.54 0.02
CA GLY A 47 7.74 -2.51 -0.49
C GLY A 47 7.97 -3.91 0.04
#